data_AF-A0A1B2LWZ0-F1
#
_entry.id   AF-A0A1B2LWZ0-F1
#
_cell.length_a   1.000
_cell.length_b   1.000
_cell.length_c   1.000
_cell.angle_alpha   90.00
_cell.angle_beta   90.00
_cell.angle_gamma   90.00
#
_symmetry.space_group_name_H-M   'P 1'
#
loop_
_entity.id
_entity.type
_entity.pdbx_description
1 polymer ?
#
loop_
_entity_poly.entity_id
_entity_poly.type
_entity_poly.pdbx_seq_one_letter_code
_entity_poly.pdbx_strand_id
1 'polypeptide(L)'
;MFAVFIKISFALLISIIYAYGLGFFDAFNRPKEYLPYLAVTLLSTLFLCYLQNMRIIYRIIYAAIFLLLSLYIATGTGIQQGHMSLGIIASVFQSDQNEALEFLSVVHYKFIFYAVLSYVLLLVFLFYKQEDHVFQCNSKLHKIILAMALFLNATTVFALETTRAIYLYKKEEKFLNEYNQKDFDWKIKQVNVDYQTQVFIIGESVQRNYLSLYGYQYKTTPFLDQMPLTYIENYIAAAPNTAASLVRTLAVSDGQQMIQPAMNVVRLANQAGYNTIWISNQGFMGKNDTAVSKTAQHAQHKLFLKTGNYRSNNIDDDEMLPLLQQQLKKYPKQNNIIFIHMMGSHPDSCERLFNSPLLYTEHHKALSCYLSSIYKLDHFIEGVYEILKQQNRSFKIHYFSDHGMSVDEDSIVVDNQYKHNYQVPYIILSSDAKQKTKIAKTVSAQDFIDIFAAQIGVTTPYLKPNYTLEHIPDNPNVTVFNWDELIPYNQLLD
;
A
#
# COMPACT_ATOMS: atom_id res chain seq x y z
N MET A 1 51.14 -4.64 -2.74
CA MET A 1 50.31 -3.44 -3.00
C MET A 1 49.20 -3.73 -4.01
N PHE A 2 49.51 -4.27 -5.20
CA PHE A 2 48.50 -4.62 -6.22
C PHE A 2 47.45 -5.66 -5.75
N ALA A 3 47.88 -6.74 -5.09
CA ALA A 3 46.96 -7.76 -4.56
C ALA A 3 45.99 -7.22 -3.50
N VAL A 4 46.48 -6.33 -2.63
CA VAL A 4 45.67 -5.63 -1.61
C VAL A 4 44.63 -4.72 -2.27
N PHE A 5 45.03 -3.97 -3.30
CA PHE A 5 44.13 -3.12 -4.06
C PHE A 5 43.01 -3.93 -4.72
N ILE A 6 43.34 -5.06 -5.37
CA ILE A 6 42.35 -5.96 -5.97
C ILE A 6 41.35 -6.46 -4.91
N LYS A 7 41.84 -6.88 -3.73
CA LYS A 7 40.99 -7.37 -2.64
C LYS A 7 39.99 -6.32 -2.17
N ILE A 8 40.46 -5.09 -1.91
CA ILE A 8 39.61 -4.00 -1.44
C ILE A 8 38.60 -3.63 -2.53
N SER A 9 39.03 -3.53 -3.78
CA SER A 9 38.14 -3.23 -4.92
C SER A 9 37.07 -4.30 -5.12
N PHE A 10 37.41 -5.58 -4.94
CA PHE A 10 36.41 -6.65 -5.05
C PHE A 10 35.41 -6.65 -3.88
N ALA A 11 35.88 -6.43 -2.65
CA ALA A 11 35.01 -6.23 -1.49
C ALA A 11 34.10 -5.00 -1.64
N LEU A 12 34.61 -3.93 -2.25
CA LEU A 12 33.85 -2.71 -2.52
C LEU A 12 32.75 -2.97 -3.54
N LEU A 13 33.06 -3.66 -4.63
CA LEU A 13 32.06 -4.05 -5.64
C LEU A 13 30.93 -4.87 -5.01
N ILE A 14 31.25 -5.88 -4.20
CA ILE A 14 30.25 -6.68 -3.48
C ILE A 14 29.43 -5.79 -2.54
N SER A 15 30.07 -4.87 -1.82
CA SER A 15 29.38 -3.98 -0.88
C SER A 15 28.43 -3.01 -1.58
N ILE A 16 28.78 -2.48 -2.76
CA ILE A 16 27.91 -1.62 -3.57
C ILE A 16 26.69 -2.40 -4.05
N ILE A 17 26.91 -3.56 -4.67
CA ILE A 17 25.84 -4.45 -5.15
C ILE A 17 24.91 -4.82 -3.99
N TYR A 18 25.49 -5.19 -2.86
CA TYR A 18 24.74 -5.62 -1.71
C TYR A 18 23.94 -4.49 -1.07
N ALA A 19 24.54 -3.31 -0.88
CA ALA A 19 23.84 -2.16 -0.31
C ALA A 19 22.71 -1.66 -1.23
N TYR A 20 22.91 -1.71 -2.55
CA TYR A 20 21.88 -1.41 -3.53
C TYR A 20 20.73 -2.43 -3.46
N GLY A 21 21.04 -3.73 -3.45
CA GLY A 21 20.03 -4.78 -3.35
C GLY A 21 19.17 -4.70 -2.08
N LEU A 22 19.76 -4.26 -0.96
CA LEU A 22 19.06 -4.06 0.31
C LEU A 22 18.25 -2.76 0.40
N GLY A 23 18.25 -1.93 -0.65
CA GLY A 23 17.44 -0.71 -0.70
C GLY A 23 18.08 0.55 -0.11
N PHE A 24 19.37 0.51 0.28
CA PHE A 24 20.06 1.70 0.79
C PHE A 24 20.33 2.77 -0.28
N PHE A 25 20.03 2.48 -1.56
CA PHE A 25 20.20 3.41 -2.67
C PHE A 25 19.13 4.50 -2.70
N ASP A 26 18.08 4.44 -1.88
CA ASP A 26 17.08 5.51 -1.72
C ASP A 26 17.73 6.88 -1.43
N ALA A 27 18.94 6.82 -0.87
CA ALA A 27 19.95 7.88 -0.80
C ALA A 27 20.19 8.71 -2.07
N PHE A 28 20.05 8.14 -3.26
CA PHE A 28 20.24 8.87 -4.52
C PHE A 28 19.10 9.87 -4.78
N ASN A 29 17.89 9.57 -4.32
CA ASN A 29 16.72 10.43 -4.47
C ASN A 29 16.54 11.38 -3.29
N ARG A 30 17.17 11.08 -2.14
CA ARG A 30 17.10 11.88 -0.91
C ARG A 30 18.48 12.39 -0.52
N PRO A 31 18.82 13.68 -0.77
CA PRO A 31 20.17 14.20 -0.54
C PRO A 31 20.75 13.98 0.88
N LYS A 32 19.88 13.85 1.89
CA LYS A 32 20.26 13.61 3.28
C LYS A 32 20.76 12.18 3.53
N GLU A 33 20.45 11.24 2.66
CA GLU A 33 20.73 9.82 2.82
C GLU A 33 22.00 9.34 2.06
N TYR A 34 22.57 10.18 1.18
CA TYR A 34 23.85 9.91 0.48
C TYR A 34 25.01 9.53 1.41
N LEU A 35 25.21 10.33 2.46
CA LEU A 35 26.33 10.14 3.37
C LEU A 35 26.17 8.84 4.20
N PRO A 36 24.98 8.53 4.76
CA PRO A 36 24.68 7.20 5.28
C PRO A 36 24.98 6.05 4.32
N TYR A 37 24.52 6.13 3.06
CA TYR A 37 24.77 5.09 2.05
C TYR A 37 26.27 4.85 1.80
N LEU A 38 27.03 5.93 1.61
CA LEU A 38 28.47 5.85 1.41
C LEU A 38 29.16 5.24 2.63
N ALA A 39 28.78 5.68 3.84
CA ALA A 39 29.34 5.16 5.08
C ALA A 39 29.07 3.66 5.24
N VAL A 40 27.82 3.21 5.04
CA VAL A 40 27.44 1.80 5.11
C VAL A 40 28.20 0.96 4.09
N THR A 41 28.35 1.44 2.86
CA THR A 41 29.09 0.75 1.79
C THR A 41 30.58 0.59 2.13
N LEU A 42 31.22 1.66 2.62
CA LEU A 42 32.63 1.62 3.01
C LEU A 42 32.86 0.73 4.24
N LEU A 43 31.99 0.82 5.24
CA LEU A 43 32.07 -0.01 6.45
C LEU A 43 31.81 -1.49 6.15
N SER A 44 30.92 -1.79 5.19
CA SER A 44 30.72 -3.15 4.66
C SER A 44 31.96 -3.68 3.95
N THR A 45 32.63 -2.83 3.16
CA THR A 45 33.87 -3.20 2.47
C THR A 45 34.96 -3.59 3.47
N LEU A 46 35.12 -2.79 4.52
CA LEU A 46 36.07 -3.05 5.60
C LEU A 46 35.71 -4.33 6.38
N PHE A 47 34.41 -4.52 6.67
CA PHE A 47 33.91 -5.71 7.35
C PHE A 47 34.20 -6.98 6.55
N LEU A 48 33.91 -7.00 5.25
CA LEU A 48 34.20 -8.15 4.36
C LEU A 48 35.69 -8.47 4.33
N CYS A 49 36.54 -7.44 4.18
CA CYS A 49 38.00 -7.61 4.20
C CYS A 49 38.51 -8.26 5.50
N TYR A 50 37.90 -7.88 6.63
CA TYR A 50 38.23 -8.46 7.94
C TYR A 50 37.70 -9.89 8.09
N LEU A 51 36.47 -10.13 7.67
CA LEU A 51 35.81 -11.44 7.72
C LEU A 51 36.57 -12.50 6.90
N GLN A 52 37.17 -12.13 5.76
CA GLN A 52 37.97 -13.05 4.95
C GLN A 52 39.17 -13.63 5.73
N ASN A 53 39.70 -12.87 6.70
CA ASN A 53 40.83 -13.28 7.55
C ASN A 53 40.39 -14.09 8.78
N MET A 54 39.08 -14.25 9.00
CA MET A 54 38.54 -15.01 10.12
C MET A 54 38.59 -16.53 9.89
N ARG A 55 38.46 -17.28 11.00
CA ARG A 55 38.28 -18.73 10.94
C ARG A 55 37.14 -19.09 9.98
N ILE A 56 37.32 -20.19 9.25
CA ILE A 56 36.39 -20.62 8.20
C ILE A 56 34.94 -20.72 8.68
N ILE A 57 34.72 -21.08 9.96
CA ILE A 57 33.37 -21.15 10.54
C ILE A 57 32.62 -19.81 10.53
N TYR A 58 33.29 -18.69 10.78
CA TYR A 58 32.65 -17.36 10.73
C TYR A 58 32.30 -16.96 9.29
N ARG A 59 33.12 -17.37 8.32
CA ARG A 59 32.84 -17.16 6.89
C ARG A 59 31.63 -17.97 6.43
N ILE A 60 31.51 -19.23 6.89
CA ILE A 60 30.33 -20.07 6.62
C ILE A 60 29.07 -19.48 7.25
N ILE A 61 29.14 -19.05 8.52
CA ILE A 61 28.01 -18.39 9.19
C ILE A 61 27.56 -17.15 8.42
N TYR A 62 28.50 -16.28 8.04
CA TYR A 62 28.16 -15.09 7.28
C TYR A 62 27.62 -15.41 5.88
N ALA A 63 28.15 -16.43 5.19
CA ALA A 63 27.58 -16.88 3.93
C ALA A 63 26.12 -17.34 4.07
N ALA A 64 25.78 -18.03 5.17
CA ALA A 64 24.40 -18.42 5.46
C ALA A 64 23.49 -17.20 5.75
N ILE A 65 23.97 -16.20 6.51
CA ILE A 65 23.23 -14.95 6.75
C ILE A 65 23.02 -14.20 5.43
N PHE A 66 24.07 -14.09 4.62
CA PHE A 66 23.99 -13.41 3.34
C PHE A 66 23.07 -14.14 2.37
N LEU A 67 22.99 -15.48 2.40
CA LEU A 67 22.01 -16.23 1.59
C LEU A 67 20.57 -15.80 1.90
N LEU A 68 20.21 -15.64 3.18
CA LEU A 68 18.88 -15.14 3.55
C LEU A 68 18.62 -13.73 3.01
N LEU A 69 19.65 -12.89 3.02
CA LEU A 69 19.57 -11.53 2.51
C LEU A 69 19.54 -11.49 0.97
N SER A 70 20.23 -12.42 0.30
CA SER A 70 20.11 -12.61 -1.14
C SER A 70 18.72 -13.11 -1.54
N LEU A 71 18.06 -13.94 -0.73
CA LEU A 71 16.65 -14.32 -0.96
C LEU A 71 15.72 -13.11 -0.87
N TYR A 72 15.96 -12.20 0.07
CA TYR A 72 15.25 -10.91 0.11
C TYR A 72 15.58 -10.04 -1.12
N ILE A 73 16.85 -9.92 -1.52
CA ILE A 73 17.22 -9.19 -2.75
C ILE A 73 16.54 -9.79 -3.98
N ALA A 74 16.37 -11.12 -4.02
CA ALA A 74 15.75 -11.82 -5.12
C ALA A 74 14.28 -11.44 -5.32
N THR A 75 13.58 -10.98 -4.27
CA THR A 75 12.20 -10.49 -4.40
C THR A 75 12.12 -9.14 -5.12
N GLY A 76 13.23 -8.42 -5.26
CA GLY A 76 13.25 -7.06 -5.82
C GLY A 76 12.76 -5.99 -4.84
N THR A 77 12.22 -6.36 -3.67
CA THR A 77 11.62 -5.43 -2.70
C THR A 77 12.57 -4.31 -2.31
N GLY A 78 13.82 -4.62 -1.93
CA GLY A 78 14.79 -3.60 -1.56
C GLY A 78 15.08 -2.64 -2.72
N ILE A 79 15.20 -3.16 -3.94
CA ILE A 79 15.51 -2.38 -5.15
C ILE A 79 14.31 -1.52 -5.60
N GLN A 80 13.09 -1.96 -5.34
CA GLN A 80 11.89 -1.30 -5.84
C GLN A 80 11.21 -0.38 -4.81
N GLN A 81 11.26 -0.75 -3.54
CA GLN A 81 10.55 -0.06 -2.44
C GLN A 81 11.51 0.64 -1.47
N GLY A 82 12.81 0.51 -1.69
CA GLY A 82 13.84 1.11 -0.86
C GLY A 82 14.13 0.30 0.41
N HIS A 83 14.60 1.01 1.43
CA HIS A 83 15.04 0.43 2.70
C HIS A 83 13.87 -0.17 3.50
N MET A 84 14.18 -0.97 4.52
CA MET A 84 13.17 -1.69 5.30
C MET A 84 12.29 -0.72 6.10
N SER A 85 10.98 -0.68 5.78
CA SER A 85 10.03 0.29 6.30
C SER A 85 8.82 -0.37 6.98
N LEU A 86 7.97 0.44 7.63
CA LEU A 86 6.71 -0.05 8.21
C LEU A 86 5.80 -0.66 7.12
N GLY A 87 5.78 -0.09 5.92
CA GLY A 87 4.96 -0.58 4.80
C GLY A 87 5.33 -2.00 4.38
N ILE A 88 6.63 -2.26 4.19
CA ILE A 88 7.15 -3.59 3.84
C ILE A 88 6.80 -4.61 4.92
N ILE A 89 7.04 -4.28 6.19
CA ILE A 89 6.70 -5.16 7.31
C ILE A 89 5.18 -5.36 7.44
N ALA A 90 4.38 -4.32 7.23
CA ALA A 90 2.92 -4.42 7.27
C ALA A 90 2.40 -5.39 6.20
N SER A 91 2.92 -5.31 4.97
CA SER A 91 2.58 -6.28 3.91
C SER A 91 2.95 -7.71 4.32
N VAL A 92 4.14 -7.94 4.89
CA VAL A 92 4.54 -9.29 5.35
C VAL A 92 3.61 -9.83 6.45
N PHE A 93 3.22 -9.00 7.42
CA PHE A 93 2.37 -9.45 8.54
C PHE A 93 0.88 -9.54 8.17
N GLN A 94 0.42 -8.78 7.18
CA GLN A 94 -0.98 -8.74 6.78
C GLN A 94 -1.30 -9.64 5.57
N SER A 95 -0.28 -10.16 4.88
CA SER A 95 -0.47 -11.06 3.75
C SER A 95 -0.63 -12.53 4.11
N ASP A 96 -1.48 -13.21 3.35
CA ASP A 96 -1.75 -14.64 3.48
C ASP A 96 -0.86 -15.49 2.56
N GLN A 97 -1.08 -16.81 2.56
CA GLN A 97 -0.29 -17.72 1.72
C GLN A 97 -0.49 -17.47 0.22
N ASN A 98 -1.70 -17.10 -0.20
CA ASN A 98 -2.01 -16.84 -1.60
C ASN A 98 -1.42 -15.50 -2.04
N GLU A 99 -1.56 -14.44 -1.23
CA GLU A 99 -0.89 -13.15 -1.50
C GLU A 99 0.63 -13.31 -1.56
N ALA A 100 1.23 -14.14 -0.70
CA ALA A 100 2.67 -14.42 -0.76
C ALA A 100 3.06 -15.18 -2.04
N LEU A 101 2.23 -16.12 -2.52
CA LEU A 101 2.46 -16.85 -3.77
C LEU A 101 2.27 -15.96 -5.01
N GLU A 102 1.25 -15.09 -5.00
CA GLU A 102 1.01 -14.08 -6.04
C GLU A 102 2.17 -13.06 -6.09
N PHE A 103 2.65 -12.59 -4.94
CA PHE A 103 3.82 -11.73 -4.90
C PHE A 103 5.05 -12.40 -5.55
N LEU A 104 5.26 -13.69 -5.30
CA LEU A 104 6.37 -14.45 -5.89
C LEU A 104 6.17 -14.72 -7.40
N SER A 105 4.93 -14.79 -7.91
CA SER A 105 4.66 -15.02 -9.34
C SER A 105 5.07 -13.82 -10.21
N VAL A 106 5.02 -12.61 -9.64
CA VAL A 106 5.34 -11.36 -10.34
C VAL A 106 6.79 -10.91 -10.17
N VAL A 107 7.61 -11.64 -9.40
CA VAL A 107 9.04 -11.31 -9.23
C VAL A 107 9.78 -11.45 -10.56
N HIS A 108 10.35 -10.34 -11.03
CA HIS A 108 11.09 -10.33 -12.29
C HIS A 108 12.44 -11.06 -12.17
N TYR A 109 12.75 -11.94 -13.14
CA TYR A 109 13.95 -12.78 -13.15
C TYR A 109 15.28 -12.01 -13.01
N LYS A 110 15.28 -10.72 -13.41
CA LYS A 110 16.44 -9.81 -13.25
C LYS A 110 16.90 -9.71 -11.79
N PHE A 111 15.97 -9.71 -10.84
CA PHE A 111 16.28 -9.63 -9.41
C PHE A 111 16.82 -10.96 -8.88
N ILE A 112 16.31 -12.09 -9.38
CA ILE A 112 16.85 -13.42 -9.08
C ILE A 112 18.30 -13.52 -9.60
N PHE A 113 18.55 -13.11 -10.85
CA PHE A 113 19.89 -13.09 -11.41
C PHE A 113 20.83 -12.20 -10.58
N TYR A 114 20.37 -10.99 -10.21
CA TYR A 114 21.12 -10.07 -9.37
C TYR A 114 21.48 -10.68 -8.01
N ALA A 115 20.52 -11.32 -7.35
CA ALA A 115 20.72 -12.01 -6.08
C ALA A 115 21.72 -13.16 -6.19
N VAL A 116 21.58 -14.03 -7.20
CA VAL A 116 22.50 -15.14 -7.45
C VAL A 116 23.91 -14.63 -7.72
N LEU A 117 24.05 -13.62 -8.59
CA LEU A 117 25.34 -13.00 -8.87
C LEU A 117 25.97 -12.44 -7.58
N SER A 118 25.21 -11.68 -6.79
CA SER A 118 25.71 -11.11 -5.53
C SER A 118 26.21 -12.19 -4.56
N TYR A 119 25.49 -13.30 -4.44
CA TYR A 119 25.84 -14.42 -3.57
C TYR A 119 27.09 -15.16 -4.07
N VAL A 120 27.18 -15.42 -5.37
CA VAL A 120 28.34 -16.07 -5.99
C VAL A 120 29.59 -15.21 -5.82
N LEU A 121 29.52 -13.90 -6.08
CA LEU A 121 30.65 -12.99 -5.89
C LEU A 121 31.13 -13.01 -4.42
N LEU A 122 30.21 -13.03 -3.46
CA LEU A 122 30.55 -13.16 -2.05
C LEU A 122 31.25 -14.49 -1.75
N LEU A 123 30.71 -15.62 -2.21
CA LEU A 123 31.31 -16.94 -1.97
C LEU A 123 32.73 -17.02 -2.55
N VAL A 124 32.91 -16.52 -3.78
CA VAL A 124 34.24 -16.41 -4.40
C VAL A 124 35.14 -15.58 -3.51
N PHE A 125 34.72 -14.38 -3.07
CA PHE A 125 35.52 -13.54 -2.20
C PHE A 125 35.89 -14.21 -0.86
N LEU A 126 34.94 -14.81 -0.16
CA LEU A 126 35.16 -15.40 1.17
C LEU A 126 36.08 -16.63 1.15
N PHE A 127 36.04 -17.43 0.09
CA PHE A 127 36.74 -18.71 0.00
C PHE A 127 37.93 -18.70 -0.98
N TYR A 128 38.15 -17.60 -1.71
CA TYR A 128 39.36 -17.44 -2.50
C TYR A 128 40.60 -17.42 -1.60
N LYS A 129 41.54 -18.32 -1.89
CA LYS A 129 42.79 -18.46 -1.12
C LYS A 129 43.75 -17.34 -1.55
N GLN A 130 44.05 -16.43 -0.64
CA GLN A 130 44.98 -15.32 -0.89
C GLN A 130 46.03 -15.26 0.22
N GLU A 131 47.29 -15.03 -0.15
CA GLU A 131 48.45 -15.20 0.74
C GLU A 131 48.79 -13.99 1.65
N ASP A 132 47.96 -12.95 1.70
CA ASP A 132 48.32 -11.70 2.40
C ASP A 132 47.40 -11.31 3.56
N HIS A 133 48.00 -10.95 4.70
CA HIS A 133 47.33 -10.31 5.84
C HIS A 133 47.17 -8.80 5.60
N VAL A 134 46.04 -8.38 5.05
CA VAL A 134 45.80 -6.99 4.58
C VAL A 134 45.61 -5.95 5.71
N PHE A 135 45.45 -6.37 6.97
CA PHE A 135 45.25 -5.45 8.10
C PHE A 135 45.92 -5.95 9.39
N GLN A 136 47.22 -5.72 9.53
CA GLN A 136 47.93 -5.89 10.80
C GLN A 136 48.31 -4.51 11.36
N CYS A 137 47.36 -3.83 12.01
CA CYS A 137 47.61 -2.57 12.70
C CYS A 137 46.95 -2.57 14.08
N ASN A 138 47.72 -2.59 15.16
CA ASN A 138 47.19 -2.73 16.53
C ASN A 138 46.93 -1.37 17.23
N SER A 139 46.56 -0.34 16.48
CA SER A 139 46.27 0.98 17.06
C SER A 139 44.86 1.05 17.67
N LYS A 140 44.66 1.95 18.64
CA LYS A 140 43.32 2.21 19.22
C LYS A 140 42.32 2.63 18.14
N LEU A 141 42.77 3.45 17.18
CA LEU A 141 41.97 3.90 16.04
C LEU A 141 41.52 2.73 15.16
N HIS A 142 42.41 1.78 14.87
CA HIS A 142 42.06 0.58 14.09
C HIS A 142 40.96 -0.23 14.78
N LYS A 143 41.03 -0.41 16.11
CA LYS A 143 39.98 -1.12 16.87
C LYS A 143 38.62 -0.41 16.82
N ILE A 144 38.62 0.93 16.83
CA ILE A 144 37.40 1.73 16.69
C ILE A 144 36.79 1.54 15.30
N ILE A 145 37.59 1.69 14.24
CA ILE A 145 37.12 1.50 12.85
C ILE A 145 36.58 0.09 12.65
N LEU A 146 37.25 -0.92 13.22
CA LEU A 146 36.79 -2.30 13.16
C LEU A 146 35.46 -2.51 13.88
N ALA A 147 35.29 -1.92 15.07
CA ALA A 147 34.02 -1.94 15.78
C ALA A 147 32.92 -1.26 14.96
N MET A 148 33.20 -0.11 14.35
CA MET A 148 32.26 0.55 13.44
C MET A 148 31.89 -0.34 12.25
N ALA A 149 32.87 -1.00 11.61
CA ALA A 149 32.60 -1.93 10.51
C ALA A 149 31.75 -3.13 10.95
N LEU A 150 31.93 -3.62 12.17
CA LEU A 150 31.12 -4.70 12.73
C LEU A 150 29.66 -4.27 13.01
N PHE A 151 29.45 -3.06 13.52
CA PHE A 151 28.12 -2.61 13.97
C PHE A 151 27.34 -1.78 12.94
N LEU A 152 28.01 -1.24 11.91
CA LEU A 152 27.42 -0.32 10.93
C LEU A 152 27.63 -0.77 9.47
N ASN A 153 27.94 -2.05 9.23
CA ASN A 153 27.86 -2.62 7.88
C ASN A 153 26.40 -2.82 7.45
N ALA A 154 26.19 -3.03 6.14
CA ALA A 154 24.87 -3.15 5.52
C ALA A 154 24.02 -4.27 6.15
N THR A 155 24.60 -5.42 6.47
CA THR A 155 23.87 -6.52 7.12
C THR A 155 23.35 -6.11 8.50
N THR A 156 24.18 -5.47 9.31
CA THR A 156 23.79 -5.02 10.66
C THR A 156 22.79 -3.88 10.60
N VAL A 157 22.99 -2.89 9.73
CA VAL A 157 22.05 -1.78 9.56
C VAL A 157 20.69 -2.28 9.08
N PHE A 158 20.66 -3.19 8.08
CA PHE A 158 19.42 -3.80 7.59
C PHE A 158 18.68 -4.55 8.70
N ALA A 159 19.40 -5.30 9.55
CA ALA A 159 18.81 -6.00 10.69
C ALA A 159 18.23 -5.01 11.74
N LEU A 160 18.90 -3.87 11.97
CA LEU A 160 18.42 -2.83 12.87
C LEU A 160 17.16 -2.14 12.31
N GLU A 161 17.15 -1.81 11.01
CA GLU A 161 15.98 -1.24 10.33
C GLU A 161 14.80 -2.21 10.35
N THR A 162 15.05 -3.49 10.06
CA THR A 162 14.04 -4.56 10.17
C THR A 162 13.47 -4.65 11.58
N THR A 163 14.33 -4.65 12.60
CA THR A 163 13.89 -4.70 14.00
C THR A 163 13.07 -3.46 14.38
N ARG A 164 13.49 -2.27 13.92
CA ARG A 164 12.77 -1.01 14.13
C ARG A 164 11.41 -1.03 13.44
N ALA A 165 11.34 -1.46 12.18
CA ALA A 165 10.11 -1.54 11.41
C ALA A 165 9.13 -2.54 12.03
N ILE A 166 9.60 -3.71 12.48
CA ILE A 166 8.80 -4.68 13.25
C ILE A 166 8.28 -4.07 14.55
N TYR A 167 9.13 -3.36 15.30
CA TYR A 167 8.71 -2.69 16.52
C TYR A 167 7.63 -1.64 16.26
N LEU A 168 7.80 -0.80 15.23
CA LEU A 168 6.83 0.23 14.85
C LEU A 168 5.51 -0.40 14.41
N TYR A 169 5.55 -1.43 13.56
CA TYR A 169 4.38 -2.20 13.15
C TYR A 169 3.63 -2.79 14.36
N LYS A 170 4.33 -3.48 15.26
CA LYS A 170 3.70 -4.09 16.45
C LYS A 170 3.16 -3.07 17.43
N LYS A 171 3.81 -1.90 17.54
CA LYS A 171 3.30 -0.77 18.31
C LYS A 171 2.00 -0.23 17.70
N GLU A 172 1.95 -0.03 16.39
CA GLU A 172 0.76 0.43 15.67
C GLU A 172 -0.36 -0.61 15.74
N GLU A 173 -0.08 -1.89 15.48
CA GLU A 173 -1.04 -3.00 15.58
C GLU A 173 -1.69 -3.07 16.96
N LYS A 174 -0.87 -2.98 18.03
CA LYS A 174 -1.33 -2.94 19.42
C LYS A 174 -2.19 -1.71 19.70
N PHE A 175 -1.73 -0.53 19.28
CA PHE A 175 -2.49 0.72 19.42
C PHE A 175 -3.86 0.63 18.72
N LEU A 176 -3.89 0.17 17.47
CA LEU A 176 -5.12 -0.03 16.72
C LEU A 176 -6.03 -1.03 17.43
N ASN A 177 -5.51 -2.13 17.97
CA ASN A 177 -6.31 -3.12 18.70
C ASN A 177 -6.94 -2.56 19.98
N GLU A 178 -6.15 -1.88 20.81
CA GLU A 178 -6.61 -1.33 22.09
C GLU A 178 -7.62 -0.19 21.90
N TYR A 179 -7.34 0.73 20.97
CA TYR A 179 -8.20 1.90 20.78
C TYR A 179 -9.42 1.61 19.94
N ASN A 180 -9.37 0.66 19.00
CA ASN A 180 -10.53 0.31 18.20
C ASN A 180 -11.65 -0.37 19.01
N GLN A 181 -11.34 -0.95 20.17
CA GLN A 181 -12.33 -1.52 21.09
C GLN A 181 -12.95 -0.48 22.03
N LYS A 182 -12.37 0.71 22.17
CA LYS A 182 -12.89 1.75 23.06
C LYS A 182 -14.18 2.30 22.50
N ASP A 183 -15.19 2.45 23.36
CA ASP A 183 -16.39 3.17 22.96
C ASP A 183 -16.13 4.66 22.79
N PHE A 184 -16.60 5.20 21.66
CA PHE A 184 -16.51 6.61 21.33
C PHE A 184 -17.89 7.12 20.94
N ASP A 185 -18.36 8.19 21.56
CA ASP A 185 -19.62 8.87 21.21
C ASP A 185 -19.34 10.11 20.35
N TRP A 186 -19.80 10.05 19.10
CA TRP A 186 -19.71 11.13 18.13
C TRP A 186 -20.55 12.36 18.50
N LYS A 187 -21.41 12.30 19.53
CA LYS A 187 -22.27 13.41 19.95
C LYS A 187 -23.04 14.01 18.77
N ILE A 188 -23.67 13.13 17.99
CA ILE A 188 -24.44 13.48 16.79
C ILE A 188 -25.43 14.60 17.12
N LYS A 189 -25.33 15.70 16.39
CA LYS A 189 -26.20 16.87 16.56
C LYS A 189 -27.38 16.85 15.59
N GLN A 190 -27.13 16.39 14.37
CA GLN A 190 -28.12 16.35 13.31
C GLN A 190 -27.80 15.21 12.35
N VAL A 191 -28.86 14.61 11.80
CA VAL A 191 -28.82 13.65 10.68
C VAL A 191 -29.86 14.09 9.67
N ASN A 192 -29.43 14.41 8.44
CA ASN A 192 -30.31 14.69 7.31
C ASN A 192 -30.14 13.61 6.23
N VAL A 193 -31.16 12.77 6.04
CA VAL A 193 -31.07 11.64 5.11
C VAL A 193 -31.51 12.05 3.71
N ASP A 194 -30.57 12.53 2.90
CA ASP A 194 -30.85 12.90 1.50
C ASP A 194 -31.00 11.65 0.60
N TYR A 195 -30.20 10.62 0.85
CA TYR A 195 -30.20 9.36 0.11
C TYR A 195 -30.46 8.17 1.03
N GLN A 196 -31.43 7.34 0.64
CA GLN A 196 -31.86 6.19 1.42
C GLN A 196 -30.86 5.03 1.40
N THR A 197 -30.11 4.87 0.31
CA THR A 197 -29.04 3.88 0.20
C THR A 197 -27.77 4.55 -0.29
N GLN A 198 -26.70 4.49 0.48
CA GLN A 198 -25.40 5.00 0.06
C GLN A 198 -24.39 3.86 0.08
N VAL A 199 -23.76 3.63 -1.07
CA VAL A 199 -22.75 2.58 -1.25
C VAL A 199 -21.39 3.24 -1.36
N PHE A 200 -20.44 2.82 -0.55
CA PHE A 200 -19.05 3.25 -0.54
C PHE A 200 -18.19 2.07 -1.00
N ILE A 201 -17.81 2.09 -2.27
CA ILE A 201 -16.91 1.13 -2.89
C ILE A 201 -15.47 1.58 -2.62
N ILE A 202 -14.77 0.76 -1.84
CA ILE A 202 -13.36 0.91 -1.50
C ILE A 202 -12.60 0.03 -2.51
N GLY A 203 -12.03 0.69 -3.51
CA GLY A 203 -11.20 0.08 -4.54
C GLY A 203 -9.78 -0.18 -4.05
N GLU A 204 -9.05 -0.96 -4.85
CA GLU A 204 -7.71 -1.45 -4.56
C GLU A 204 -6.78 -1.15 -5.75
N SER A 205 -5.68 -0.44 -5.48
CA SER A 205 -4.55 -0.25 -6.40
C SER A 205 -4.86 0.42 -7.78
N VAL A 206 -5.90 1.24 -7.86
CA VAL A 206 -6.26 1.97 -9.09
C VAL A 206 -5.67 3.37 -9.13
N GLN A 207 -4.76 3.60 -10.07
CA GLN A 207 -4.23 4.93 -10.38
C GLN A 207 -5.17 5.68 -11.32
N ARG A 208 -5.53 6.90 -10.92
CA ARG A 208 -6.48 7.79 -11.60
C ARG A 208 -6.20 7.99 -13.09
N ASN A 209 -4.93 8.16 -13.48
CA ASN A 209 -4.56 8.55 -14.84
C ASN A 209 -4.79 7.44 -15.89
N TYR A 210 -5.09 6.21 -15.45
CA TYR A 210 -5.44 5.10 -16.33
C TYR A 210 -6.95 4.96 -16.60
N LEU A 211 -7.78 5.86 -16.06
CA LEU A 211 -9.21 5.89 -16.31
C LEU A 211 -9.53 6.82 -17.48
N SER A 212 -10.27 6.34 -18.48
CA SER A 212 -10.74 7.18 -19.59
C SER A 212 -11.59 8.35 -19.12
N LEU A 213 -12.29 8.20 -17.98
CA LEU A 213 -13.03 9.27 -17.33
C LEU A 213 -12.16 10.50 -17.03
N TYR A 214 -10.87 10.28 -16.72
CA TYR A 214 -9.88 11.31 -16.42
C TYR A 214 -9.03 11.70 -17.63
N GLY A 215 -9.38 11.21 -18.82
CA GLY A 215 -8.68 11.54 -20.07
C GLY A 215 -7.64 10.52 -20.52
N TYR A 216 -7.60 9.32 -19.93
CA TYR A 216 -6.78 8.24 -20.48
C TYR A 216 -7.20 7.89 -21.91
N GLN A 217 -6.23 7.62 -22.78
CA GLN A 217 -6.46 7.47 -24.22
C GLN A 217 -7.28 6.23 -24.60
N TYR A 218 -7.17 5.15 -23.82
CA TYR A 218 -7.94 3.92 -24.04
C TYR A 218 -9.21 3.92 -23.20
N LYS A 219 -10.28 3.35 -23.74
CA LYS A 219 -11.62 3.28 -23.12
C LYS A 219 -11.67 2.29 -21.96
N THR A 220 -11.06 2.62 -20.83
CA THR A 220 -10.99 1.79 -19.62
C THR A 220 -12.19 1.96 -18.69
N THR A 221 -12.98 3.03 -18.83
CA THR A 221 -14.19 3.24 -18.01
C THR A 221 -15.41 3.64 -18.87
N PRO A 222 -15.82 2.81 -19.86
CA PRO A 222 -16.88 3.18 -20.81
C PRO A 222 -18.24 3.49 -20.19
N PHE A 223 -18.63 2.85 -19.07
CA PHE A 223 -19.85 3.16 -18.34
C PHE A 223 -19.73 4.53 -17.67
N LEU A 224 -18.70 4.74 -16.84
CA LEU A 224 -18.48 6.00 -16.13
C LEU A 224 -18.26 7.19 -17.09
N ASP A 225 -17.68 6.96 -18.27
CA ASP A 225 -17.53 7.94 -19.34
C ASP A 225 -18.88 8.54 -19.78
N GLN A 226 -19.98 7.79 -19.69
CA GLN A 226 -21.30 8.17 -20.17
C GLN A 226 -22.24 8.69 -19.06
N MET A 227 -21.95 8.36 -17.81
CA MET A 227 -22.86 8.66 -16.70
C MET A 227 -22.85 10.14 -16.28
N PRO A 228 -24.00 10.70 -15.86
CA PRO A 228 -24.05 11.95 -15.12
C PRO A 228 -23.50 11.71 -13.71
N LEU A 229 -22.22 11.99 -13.51
CA LEU A 229 -21.51 11.71 -12.26
C LEU A 229 -20.73 12.93 -11.78
N THR A 230 -20.33 12.94 -10.51
CA THR A 230 -19.35 13.90 -9.97
C THR A 230 -18.03 13.19 -9.75
N TYR A 231 -16.91 13.82 -10.09
CA TYR A 231 -15.58 13.29 -9.77
C TYR A 231 -14.63 14.39 -9.33
N ILE A 232 -13.68 14.05 -8.45
CA ILE A 232 -12.65 14.97 -7.96
C ILE A 232 -11.44 14.86 -8.87
N GLU A 233 -10.96 15.99 -9.38
CA GLU A 233 -9.81 16.02 -10.27
C GLU A 233 -8.57 15.43 -9.60
N ASN A 234 -8.16 15.94 -8.43
CA ASN A 234 -6.97 15.46 -7.74
C ASN A 234 -7.33 14.92 -6.35
N TYR A 235 -7.80 13.67 -6.27
CA TYR A 235 -7.95 12.98 -4.99
C TYR A 235 -6.67 12.21 -4.66
N ILE A 236 -6.06 12.50 -3.52
CA ILE A 236 -4.73 12.00 -3.15
C ILE A 236 -4.87 11.05 -1.96
N ALA A 237 -4.47 9.79 -2.15
CA ALA A 237 -4.49 8.75 -1.12
C ALA A 237 -3.64 9.14 0.10
N ALA A 238 -4.00 8.61 1.27
CA ALA A 238 -3.33 8.96 2.52
C ALA A 238 -1.94 8.31 2.64
N ALA A 239 -1.73 7.15 2.01
CA ALA A 239 -0.48 6.40 1.96
C ALA A 239 -0.43 5.52 0.68
N PRO A 240 0.72 4.93 0.33
CA PRO A 240 0.87 4.22 -0.96
C PRO A 240 0.45 2.74 -0.92
N ASN A 241 0.00 2.22 0.23
CA ASN A 241 -0.49 0.84 0.34
C ASN A 241 -1.72 0.73 1.27
N THR A 242 -2.54 -0.31 1.07
CA THR A 242 -3.82 -0.55 1.76
C THR A 242 -3.74 -0.37 3.27
N ALA A 243 -2.77 -1.06 3.91
CA ALA A 243 -2.61 -1.10 5.36
C ALA A 243 -2.40 0.30 5.97
N ALA A 244 -1.58 1.13 5.34
CA ALA A 244 -1.28 2.48 5.82
C ALA A 244 -2.30 3.52 5.33
N SER A 245 -2.92 3.31 4.16
CA SER A 245 -3.85 4.27 3.55
C SER A 245 -5.22 4.19 4.22
N LEU A 246 -5.84 3.02 4.26
CA LEU A 246 -7.23 2.89 4.71
C LEU A 246 -7.41 3.17 6.21
N VAL A 247 -6.38 2.94 7.02
CA VAL A 247 -6.43 3.30 8.44
C VAL A 247 -6.49 4.82 8.66
N ARG A 248 -5.96 5.61 7.71
CA ARG A 248 -5.98 7.08 7.72
C ARG A 248 -7.18 7.65 6.97
N THR A 249 -7.70 6.92 5.98
CA THR A 249 -8.87 7.33 5.19
C THR A 249 -10.18 7.05 5.93
N LEU A 250 -10.34 5.89 6.58
CA LEU A 250 -11.61 5.43 7.15
C LEU A 250 -11.84 5.87 8.61
N ALA A 251 -10.90 6.59 9.21
CA ALA A 251 -10.96 7.07 10.57
C ALA A 251 -10.39 8.49 10.67
N VAL A 252 -10.70 9.20 11.76
CA VAL A 252 -10.09 10.51 12.02
C VAL A 252 -8.58 10.35 12.12
N SER A 253 -7.87 11.06 11.26
CA SER A 253 -6.43 11.25 11.28
C SER A 253 -6.17 12.75 11.31
N ASP A 254 -5.28 13.20 12.18
CA ASP A 254 -4.95 14.62 12.32
C ASP A 254 -3.88 15.09 11.33
N GLY A 255 -3.61 14.31 10.28
CA GLY A 255 -2.48 14.53 9.37
C GLY A 255 -1.13 14.57 10.08
N GLN A 256 -1.04 14.04 11.31
CA GLN A 256 0.17 13.70 12.04
C GLN A 256 0.19 12.17 12.28
N GLN A 257 1.03 11.69 13.21
CA GLN A 257 1.10 10.26 13.54
C GLN A 257 -0.16 9.72 14.26
N MET A 258 -1.12 10.56 14.66
CA MET A 258 -2.26 10.09 15.44
C MET A 258 -3.45 9.71 14.56
N ILE A 259 -3.71 8.41 14.55
CA ILE A 259 -4.94 7.80 14.03
C ILE A 259 -5.89 7.58 15.20
N GLN A 260 -7.17 7.89 15.03
CA GLN A 260 -8.21 7.61 16.03
C GLN A 260 -9.14 6.50 15.54
N PRO A 261 -8.76 5.21 15.65
CA PRO A 261 -9.51 4.09 15.05
C PRO A 261 -10.92 3.93 15.63
N ALA A 262 -11.15 4.38 16.87
CA ALA A 262 -12.49 4.42 17.47
C ALA A 262 -13.43 5.43 16.80
N MET A 263 -12.88 6.45 16.12
CA MET A 263 -13.58 7.49 15.37
C MET A 263 -13.57 7.14 13.88
N ASN A 264 -14.25 6.05 13.52
CA ASN A 264 -14.33 5.56 12.14
C ASN A 264 -15.69 5.74 11.48
N VAL A 265 -15.72 5.66 10.15
CA VAL A 265 -16.89 5.84 9.28
C VAL A 265 -18.07 4.93 9.67
N VAL A 266 -17.79 3.67 10.05
CA VAL A 266 -18.83 2.69 10.36
C VAL A 266 -19.53 3.05 11.68
N ARG A 267 -18.76 3.44 12.69
CA ARG A 267 -19.31 3.87 13.98
C ARG A 267 -20.08 5.19 13.86
N LEU A 268 -19.61 6.11 13.03
CA LEU A 268 -20.34 7.34 12.74
C LEU A 268 -21.71 7.03 12.15
N ALA A 269 -21.75 6.18 11.11
CA ALA A 269 -23.00 5.76 10.48
C ALA A 269 -23.94 5.03 11.46
N ASN A 270 -23.41 4.11 12.27
CA ASN A 270 -24.20 3.42 13.30
C ASN A 270 -24.84 4.38 14.30
N GLN A 271 -24.08 5.36 14.81
CA GLN A 271 -24.61 6.33 15.79
C GLN A 271 -25.57 7.33 15.17
N ALA A 272 -25.44 7.59 13.86
CA ALA A 272 -26.41 8.36 13.10
C ALA A 272 -27.70 7.57 12.76
N GLY A 273 -27.80 6.30 13.18
CA GLY A 273 -29.01 5.48 13.02
C GLY A 273 -29.14 4.79 11.66
N TYR A 274 -28.06 4.72 10.87
CA TYR A 274 -28.04 3.95 9.62
C TYR A 274 -27.89 2.45 9.87
N ASN A 275 -28.44 1.66 8.96
CA ASN A 275 -28.13 0.24 8.82
C ASN A 275 -26.77 0.08 8.13
N THR A 276 -25.77 -0.44 8.85
CA THR A 276 -24.41 -0.58 8.29
C THR A 276 -24.13 -2.00 7.81
N ILE A 277 -23.78 -2.11 6.54
CA ILE A 277 -23.46 -3.36 5.88
C ILE A 277 -22.03 -3.27 5.33
N TRP A 278 -21.20 -4.27 5.60
CA TRP A 278 -19.86 -4.39 5.05
C TRP A 278 -19.75 -5.68 4.24
N ILE A 279 -19.50 -5.55 2.93
CA ILE A 279 -19.25 -6.65 2.00
C ILE A 279 -17.78 -6.57 1.59
N SER A 280 -17.01 -7.64 1.74
CA SER A 280 -15.57 -7.63 1.49
C SER A 280 -15.12 -8.87 0.74
N ASN A 281 -14.40 -8.67 -0.34
CA ASN A 281 -13.62 -9.71 -1.02
C ASN A 281 -12.16 -9.78 -0.54
N GLN A 282 -11.70 -8.78 0.22
CA GLN A 282 -10.44 -8.92 0.95
C GLN A 282 -10.63 -9.76 2.22
N GLY A 283 -9.57 -10.49 2.57
CA GLY A 283 -9.52 -11.49 3.64
C GLY A 283 -9.89 -10.95 5.02
N PHE A 284 -10.57 -11.80 5.79
CA PHE A 284 -10.57 -11.69 7.25
C PHE A 284 -9.36 -12.47 7.78
N MET A 285 -8.17 -11.86 7.70
CA MET A 285 -6.94 -12.42 8.27
C MET A 285 -7.08 -12.42 9.79
N GLY A 286 -7.21 -13.62 10.38
CA GLY A 286 -7.32 -13.84 11.83
C GLY A 286 -8.42 -13.04 12.54
N LYS A 287 -8.42 -13.06 13.88
CA LYS A 287 -9.32 -12.22 14.67
C LYS A 287 -8.77 -10.79 14.67
N ASN A 288 -9.20 -9.98 13.69
CA ASN A 288 -8.95 -8.52 13.61
C ASN A 288 -7.55 -8.10 13.11
N ASP A 289 -6.88 -8.83 12.21
CA ASP A 289 -5.45 -8.54 11.95
C ASP A 289 -5.17 -7.30 11.08
N THR A 290 -6.05 -6.92 10.14
CA THR A 290 -5.84 -5.70 9.32
C THR A 290 -6.60 -4.49 9.87
N ALA A 291 -6.08 -3.28 9.61
CA ALA A 291 -6.74 -2.03 10.01
C ALA A 291 -8.14 -1.86 9.38
N VAL A 292 -8.35 -2.39 8.18
CA VAL A 292 -9.65 -2.37 7.50
C VAL A 292 -10.64 -3.30 8.18
N SER A 293 -10.23 -4.54 8.51
CA SER A 293 -11.07 -5.48 9.25
C SER A 293 -11.46 -4.93 10.62
N LYS A 294 -10.57 -4.16 11.26
CA LYS A 294 -10.85 -3.43 12.51
C LYS A 294 -11.93 -2.37 12.35
N THR A 295 -12.01 -1.66 11.23
CA THR A 295 -13.15 -0.75 10.95
C THR A 295 -14.41 -1.54 10.62
N ALA A 296 -14.29 -2.55 9.75
CA ALA A 296 -15.40 -3.40 9.31
C ALA A 296 -16.10 -4.14 10.45
N GLN A 297 -15.38 -4.51 11.53
CA GLN A 297 -15.94 -5.27 12.65
C GLN A 297 -17.11 -4.55 13.32
N HIS A 298 -17.14 -3.21 13.23
CA HIS A 298 -18.17 -2.35 13.81
C HIS A 298 -19.45 -2.34 12.98
N ALA A 299 -19.46 -2.90 11.78
CA ALA A 299 -20.67 -2.96 10.95
C ALA A 299 -21.69 -3.91 11.57
N GLN A 300 -22.97 -3.55 11.50
CA GLN A 300 -24.07 -4.38 12.00
C GLN A 300 -24.16 -5.70 11.20
N HIS A 301 -23.85 -5.64 9.91
CA HIS A 301 -23.84 -6.80 9.01
C HIS A 301 -22.50 -6.90 8.29
N LYS A 302 -21.88 -8.09 8.37
CA LYS A 302 -20.52 -8.35 7.87
C LYS A 302 -20.55 -9.57 6.97
N LEU A 303 -20.11 -9.42 5.73
CA LEU A 303 -20.14 -10.42 4.68
C LEU A 303 -18.74 -10.48 4.07
N PHE A 304 -17.94 -11.44 4.51
CA PHE A 304 -16.60 -11.67 3.98
C PHE A 304 -16.64 -12.89 3.07
N LEU A 305 -16.26 -12.72 1.81
CA LEU A 305 -16.15 -13.83 0.85
C LEU A 305 -14.99 -14.78 1.23
N LYS A 306 -13.95 -14.23 1.86
CA LYS A 306 -12.79 -14.97 2.35
C LYS A 306 -12.90 -15.17 3.87
N THR A 307 -13.36 -16.35 4.29
CA THR A 307 -13.49 -16.70 5.73
C THR A 307 -12.34 -17.60 6.22
N GLY A 308 -11.43 -17.04 7.01
CA GLY A 308 -10.88 -17.69 8.23
C GLY A 308 -10.02 -18.95 8.11
N ASN A 309 -9.56 -19.38 6.94
CA ASN A 309 -8.52 -20.41 6.82
C ASN A 309 -7.39 -19.89 5.94
N TYR A 310 -6.14 -20.27 6.26
CA TYR A 310 -4.89 -19.94 5.55
C TYR A 310 -4.86 -20.25 4.03
N ARG A 311 -5.99 -20.70 3.46
CA ARG A 311 -6.23 -21.04 2.05
C ARG A 311 -7.53 -20.39 1.56
N SER A 312 -7.70 -19.07 1.68
CA SER A 312 -8.87 -18.43 1.06
C SER A 312 -8.72 -18.42 -0.45
N ASN A 313 -9.59 -19.14 -1.17
CA ASN A 313 -9.60 -19.17 -2.64
C ASN A 313 -9.56 -17.74 -3.23
N ASN A 314 -8.92 -17.58 -4.40
CA ASN A 314 -9.07 -16.38 -5.21
C ASN A 314 -10.55 -16.32 -5.67
N ILE A 315 -11.28 -15.29 -5.26
CA ILE A 315 -12.72 -15.12 -5.50
C ILE A 315 -12.90 -13.83 -6.30
N ASP A 316 -13.81 -13.86 -7.28
CA ASP A 316 -14.12 -12.71 -8.11
C ASP A 316 -14.89 -11.62 -7.32
N ASP A 317 -14.58 -10.35 -7.54
CA ASP A 317 -15.32 -9.23 -6.93
C ASP A 317 -16.79 -9.23 -7.33
N ASP A 318 -17.13 -9.75 -8.52
CA ASP A 318 -18.52 -9.88 -8.99
C ASP A 318 -19.40 -10.72 -8.05
N GLU A 319 -18.83 -11.61 -7.24
CA GLU A 319 -19.54 -12.38 -6.21
C GLU A 319 -20.11 -11.49 -5.08
N MET A 320 -19.67 -10.24 -4.98
CA MET A 320 -20.26 -9.26 -4.06
C MET A 320 -21.61 -8.70 -4.55
N LEU A 321 -21.90 -8.74 -5.87
CA LEU A 321 -23.15 -8.20 -6.43
C LEU A 321 -24.39 -8.99 -5.95
N PRO A 322 -24.41 -10.34 -5.95
CA PRO A 322 -25.50 -11.10 -5.35
C PRO A 322 -25.69 -10.81 -3.85
N LEU A 323 -24.59 -10.63 -3.10
CA LEU A 323 -24.65 -10.29 -1.67
C LEU A 323 -25.28 -8.92 -1.45
N LEU A 324 -24.92 -7.92 -2.25
CA LEU A 324 -25.55 -6.60 -2.23
C LEU A 324 -27.06 -6.71 -2.45
N GLN A 325 -27.46 -7.42 -3.51
CA GLN A 325 -28.88 -7.61 -3.83
C GLN A 325 -29.63 -8.31 -2.69
N GLN A 326 -29.03 -9.33 -2.07
CA GLN A 326 -29.60 -10.03 -0.92
C GLN A 326 -29.80 -9.10 0.28
N GLN A 327 -28.81 -8.25 0.61
CA GLN A 327 -28.94 -7.33 1.75
C GLN A 327 -30.00 -6.26 1.51
N LEU A 328 -30.08 -5.70 0.29
CA LEU A 328 -31.12 -4.73 -0.05
C LEU A 328 -32.53 -5.33 0.05
N LYS A 329 -32.72 -6.58 -0.39
CA LYS A 329 -33.98 -7.33 -0.22
C LYS A 329 -34.32 -7.60 1.26
N LYS A 330 -33.30 -7.84 2.08
CA LYS A 330 -33.46 -8.11 3.52
C LYS A 330 -33.83 -6.85 4.31
N TYR A 331 -33.31 -5.68 3.90
CA TYR A 331 -33.52 -4.40 4.58
C TYR A 331 -34.15 -3.33 3.67
N PRO A 332 -35.32 -3.59 3.07
CA PRO A 332 -35.88 -2.78 1.99
C PRO A 332 -36.42 -1.41 2.45
N LYS A 333 -36.59 -1.20 3.77
CA LYS A 333 -37.14 0.02 4.37
C LYS A 333 -36.13 0.80 5.24
N GLN A 334 -34.92 0.27 5.43
CA GLN A 334 -33.91 0.94 6.25
C GLN A 334 -33.12 1.97 5.43
N ASN A 335 -32.52 2.95 6.10
CA ASN A 335 -31.52 3.81 5.47
C ASN A 335 -30.19 3.08 5.56
N ASN A 336 -29.62 2.69 4.42
CA ASN A 336 -28.47 1.79 4.37
C ASN A 336 -27.19 2.57 4.04
N ILE A 337 -26.14 2.33 4.83
CA ILE A 337 -24.76 2.64 4.45
C ILE A 337 -24.06 1.30 4.20
N ILE A 338 -23.65 1.09 2.95
CA ILE A 338 -23.06 -0.17 2.50
C ILE A 338 -21.62 0.10 2.09
N PHE A 339 -20.66 -0.54 2.74
CA PHE A 339 -19.27 -0.55 2.33
C PHE A 339 -19.01 -1.81 1.50
N ILE A 340 -18.40 -1.65 0.32
CA ILE A 340 -17.97 -2.75 -0.54
C ILE A 340 -16.45 -2.64 -0.68
N HIS A 341 -15.71 -3.64 -0.22
CA HIS A 341 -14.25 -3.63 -0.23
C HIS A 341 -13.72 -4.68 -1.21
N MET A 342 -13.11 -4.20 -2.29
CA MET A 342 -12.76 -4.98 -3.47
C MET A 342 -11.34 -5.53 -3.41
N MET A 343 -11.06 -6.58 -4.17
CA MET A 343 -9.68 -6.92 -4.56
C MET A 343 -9.20 -6.07 -5.74
N GLY A 344 -10.13 -5.54 -6.56
CA GLY A 344 -9.88 -4.49 -7.54
C GLY A 344 -8.72 -4.80 -8.48
N SER A 345 -7.81 -3.85 -8.62
CA SER A 345 -6.63 -3.94 -9.48
C SER A 345 -5.36 -4.30 -8.70
N HIS A 346 -5.49 -5.02 -7.58
CA HIS A 346 -4.37 -5.51 -6.76
C HIS A 346 -3.24 -6.10 -7.64
N PRO A 347 -1.96 -5.98 -7.21
CA PRO A 347 -0.82 -6.59 -7.87
C PRO A 347 -1.09 -8.04 -8.35
N ASP A 348 -0.54 -8.37 -9.52
CA ASP A 348 -0.97 -9.47 -10.41
C ASP A 348 -2.41 -9.28 -10.97
N SER A 349 -2.61 -8.17 -11.69
CA SER A 349 -3.93 -7.81 -12.23
C SER A 349 -4.52 -8.85 -13.20
N CYS A 350 -3.70 -9.77 -13.73
CA CYS A 350 -4.21 -10.85 -14.59
C CYS A 350 -5.09 -11.83 -13.80
N GLU A 351 -4.71 -12.15 -12.57
CA GLU A 351 -5.46 -13.01 -11.65
C GLU A 351 -6.78 -12.36 -11.18
N ARG A 352 -6.98 -11.06 -11.48
CA ARG A 352 -8.20 -10.31 -11.17
C ARG A 352 -9.23 -10.36 -12.30
N LEU A 353 -8.84 -10.79 -13.51
CA LEU A 353 -9.75 -10.86 -14.65
C LEU A 353 -10.74 -12.01 -14.51
N PHE A 354 -10.31 -13.17 -14.01
CA PHE A 354 -11.13 -14.40 -13.99
C PHE A 354 -11.75 -14.68 -15.37
N ASN A 355 -13.06 -14.48 -15.51
CA ASN A 355 -13.80 -14.69 -16.76
C ASN A 355 -13.93 -13.40 -17.60
N SER A 356 -13.48 -12.24 -17.09
CA SER A 356 -13.44 -10.99 -17.84
C SER A 356 -12.40 -11.05 -18.96
N PRO A 357 -12.66 -10.41 -20.11
CA PRO A 357 -11.76 -10.47 -21.25
C PRO A 357 -10.44 -9.74 -20.96
N LEU A 358 -9.35 -10.27 -21.51
CA LEU A 358 -8.10 -9.52 -21.66
C LEU A 358 -8.25 -8.57 -22.84
N LEU A 359 -8.20 -7.27 -22.56
CA LEU A 359 -8.28 -6.17 -23.51
C LEU A 359 -6.91 -5.47 -23.63
N TYR A 360 -6.81 -4.54 -24.59
CA TYR A 360 -5.63 -3.70 -24.81
C TYR A 360 -4.34 -4.51 -25.04
N THR A 361 -4.45 -5.60 -25.80
CA THR A 361 -3.39 -6.59 -26.06
C THR A 361 -2.26 -6.06 -26.94
N GLU A 362 -2.38 -4.83 -27.45
CA GLU A 362 -1.30 -4.07 -28.08
C GLU A 362 -0.18 -3.69 -27.11
N HIS A 363 -0.43 -3.73 -25.80
CA HIS A 363 0.56 -3.52 -24.76
C HIS A 363 1.20 -4.82 -24.27
N HIS A 364 2.24 -4.66 -23.45
CA HIS A 364 2.81 -5.75 -22.67
C HIS A 364 1.78 -6.31 -21.68
N LYS A 365 1.89 -7.61 -21.39
CA LYS A 365 0.88 -8.37 -20.63
C LYS A 365 0.51 -7.71 -19.29
N ALA A 366 1.48 -7.18 -18.55
CA ALA A 366 1.25 -6.55 -17.26
C ALA A 366 0.30 -5.33 -17.40
N LEU A 367 0.61 -4.42 -18.31
CA LEU A 367 -0.22 -3.25 -18.59
C LEU A 367 -1.59 -3.66 -19.17
N SER A 368 -1.67 -4.59 -20.12
CA SER A 368 -2.94 -5.08 -20.67
C SER A 368 -3.86 -5.64 -19.57
N CYS A 369 -3.31 -6.45 -18.66
CA CYS A 369 -4.07 -6.98 -17.53
C CYS A 369 -4.54 -5.86 -16.58
N TYR A 370 -3.69 -4.87 -16.32
CA TYR A 370 -4.06 -3.74 -15.46
C TYR A 370 -5.20 -2.90 -16.04
N LEU A 371 -5.10 -2.49 -17.31
CA LEU A 371 -6.15 -1.75 -17.99
C LEU A 371 -7.46 -2.56 -18.08
N SER A 372 -7.35 -3.87 -18.31
CA SER A 372 -8.50 -4.79 -18.33
C SER A 372 -9.16 -4.92 -16.95
N SER A 373 -8.37 -4.86 -15.87
CA SER A 373 -8.92 -4.88 -14.50
C SER A 373 -9.68 -3.59 -14.16
N ILE A 374 -9.25 -2.44 -14.69
CA ILE A 374 -9.98 -1.16 -14.56
C ILE A 374 -11.28 -1.22 -15.38
N TYR A 375 -11.25 -1.81 -16.57
CA TYR A 375 -12.46 -2.07 -17.37
C TYR A 375 -13.45 -2.98 -16.63
N LYS A 376 -12.97 -4.01 -15.95
CA LYS A 376 -13.80 -4.88 -15.11
C LYS A 376 -14.41 -4.11 -13.93
N LEU A 377 -13.62 -3.27 -13.25
CA LEU A 377 -14.11 -2.40 -12.18
C LEU A 377 -15.26 -1.49 -12.67
N ASP A 378 -15.14 -0.91 -13.86
CA ASP A 378 -16.19 -0.08 -14.45
C ASP A 378 -17.52 -0.86 -14.62
N HIS A 379 -17.45 -2.11 -15.08
CA HIS A 379 -18.60 -3.02 -15.14
C HIS A 379 -19.14 -3.43 -13.76
N PHE A 380 -18.27 -3.62 -12.76
CA PHE A 380 -18.72 -3.88 -11.39
C PHE A 380 -19.54 -2.69 -10.87
N ILE A 381 -19.07 -1.45 -11.08
CA ILE A 381 -19.79 -0.24 -10.68
C ILE A 381 -21.12 -0.11 -11.44
N GLU A 382 -21.16 -0.47 -12.73
CA GLU A 382 -22.39 -0.58 -13.52
C GLU A 382 -23.38 -1.58 -12.88
N GLY A 383 -22.90 -2.76 -12.47
CA GLY A 383 -23.70 -3.77 -11.79
C GLY A 383 -24.29 -3.26 -10.47
N VAL A 384 -23.51 -2.56 -9.64
CA VAL A 384 -24.00 -1.91 -8.42
C VAL A 384 -25.08 -0.87 -8.75
N TYR A 385 -24.84 -0.04 -9.78
CA TYR A 385 -25.79 0.99 -10.22
C TYR A 385 -27.13 0.39 -10.65
N GLU A 386 -27.12 -0.65 -11.49
CA GLU A 386 -28.35 -1.29 -11.97
C GLU A 386 -29.10 -2.02 -10.84
N ILE A 387 -28.41 -2.64 -9.87
CA ILE A 387 -29.04 -3.22 -8.68
C ILE A 387 -29.78 -2.16 -7.86
N LEU A 388 -29.16 -0.99 -7.65
CA LEU A 388 -29.74 0.10 -6.85
C LEU A 388 -30.91 0.78 -7.55
N LYS A 389 -30.80 0.99 -8.86
CA LYS A 389 -31.87 1.56 -9.70
C LYS A 389 -33.15 0.73 -9.65
N GLN A 390 -33.04 -0.59 -9.52
CA GLN A 390 -34.20 -1.49 -9.38
C GLN A 390 -34.90 -1.37 -8.02
N GLN A 391 -34.31 -0.72 -7.01
CA GLN A 391 -34.91 -0.63 -5.66
C GLN A 391 -36.01 0.44 -5.55
N ASN A 392 -36.17 1.32 -6.55
CA ASN A 392 -37.08 2.48 -6.49
C ASN A 392 -36.88 3.34 -5.23
N ARG A 393 -35.61 3.58 -4.86
CA ARG A 393 -35.18 4.37 -3.70
C ARG A 393 -34.06 5.31 -4.10
N SER A 394 -33.93 6.46 -3.44
CA SER A 394 -32.82 7.37 -3.70
C SER A 394 -31.51 6.72 -3.29
N PHE A 395 -30.50 6.81 -4.16
CA PHE A 395 -29.20 6.21 -3.88
C PHE A 395 -28.03 7.08 -4.32
N LYS A 396 -26.88 6.83 -3.68
CA LYS A 396 -25.59 7.39 -4.06
C LYS A 396 -24.52 6.28 -4.02
N ILE A 397 -23.64 6.25 -5.00
CA ILE A 397 -22.48 5.35 -5.06
C ILE A 397 -21.24 6.23 -5.02
N HIS A 398 -20.39 5.98 -4.06
CA HIS A 398 -19.05 6.54 -3.94
C HIS A 398 -18.06 5.45 -4.32
N TYR A 399 -17.10 5.78 -5.18
CA TYR A 399 -15.96 4.91 -5.45
C TYR A 399 -14.68 5.71 -5.24
N PHE A 400 -13.77 5.19 -4.44
CA PHE A 400 -12.39 5.67 -4.37
C PHE A 400 -11.42 4.49 -4.29
N SER A 401 -10.22 4.66 -4.84
CA SER A 401 -9.15 3.69 -4.62
C SER A 401 -8.39 4.02 -3.35
N ASP A 402 -7.93 2.99 -2.64
CA ASP A 402 -7.13 3.12 -1.42
C ASP A 402 -5.74 3.70 -1.69
N HIS A 403 -5.09 3.30 -2.77
CA HIS A 403 -3.85 3.82 -3.34
C HIS A 403 -3.81 3.57 -4.86
N GLY A 404 -2.79 4.14 -5.52
CA GLY A 404 -2.45 3.87 -6.92
C GLY A 404 -1.23 2.96 -7.02
N MET A 405 -0.62 2.87 -8.20
CA MET A 405 0.63 2.12 -8.40
C MET A 405 1.54 2.84 -9.38
N SER A 406 2.84 2.61 -9.29
CA SER A 406 3.77 2.91 -10.39
C SER A 406 3.60 1.85 -11.47
N VAL A 407 3.26 2.28 -12.69
CA VAL A 407 3.05 1.40 -13.83
C VAL A 407 4.09 1.72 -14.91
N ASP A 408 4.87 0.70 -15.26
CA ASP A 408 5.82 0.66 -16.36
C ASP A 408 5.37 -0.42 -17.36
N GLU A 409 5.95 -0.46 -18.57
CA GLU A 409 5.54 -1.42 -19.62
C GLU A 409 5.60 -2.87 -19.13
N ASP A 410 6.64 -3.22 -18.37
CA ASP A 410 6.88 -4.58 -17.89
C ASP A 410 6.63 -4.78 -16.38
N SER A 411 6.34 -3.72 -15.61
CA SER A 411 6.20 -3.86 -14.15
C SER A 411 5.19 -2.91 -13.55
N ILE A 412 4.42 -3.43 -12.60
CA ILE A 412 3.44 -2.68 -11.81
C ILE A 412 3.81 -2.86 -10.36
N VAL A 413 4.08 -1.75 -9.67
CA VAL A 413 4.74 -1.79 -8.37
C VAL A 413 4.13 -0.77 -7.43
N VAL A 414 3.92 -1.20 -6.19
CA VAL A 414 3.63 -0.33 -5.06
C VAL A 414 4.94 0.30 -4.57
N ASP A 415 4.99 1.63 -4.52
CA ASP A 415 6.15 2.43 -4.13
C ASP A 415 5.71 3.65 -3.29
N ASN A 416 6.57 4.18 -2.43
CA ASN A 416 6.34 5.37 -1.64
C ASN A 416 6.94 6.66 -2.22
N GLN A 417 7.73 6.58 -3.31
CA GLN A 417 8.49 7.72 -3.87
C GLN A 417 7.77 8.49 -4.97
N TYR A 418 6.88 7.83 -5.72
CA TYR A 418 6.23 8.41 -6.89
C TYR A 418 4.78 8.79 -6.62
N LYS A 419 4.38 9.95 -7.16
CA LYS A 419 3.02 10.48 -7.11
C LYS A 419 1.98 9.51 -7.62
N HIS A 420 2.33 8.68 -8.60
CA HIS A 420 1.47 7.64 -9.17
C HIS A 420 0.84 6.71 -8.12
N ASN A 421 1.54 6.43 -7.02
CA ASN A 421 1.04 5.56 -5.95
C ASN A 421 0.01 6.25 -5.04
N TYR A 422 -0.16 7.56 -5.17
CA TYR A 422 -1.10 8.33 -4.35
C TYR A 422 -2.22 8.97 -5.19
N GLN A 423 -2.07 9.06 -6.52
CA GLN A 423 -3.08 9.63 -7.42
C GLN A 423 -4.21 8.63 -7.66
N VAL A 424 -5.30 8.77 -6.91
CA VAL A 424 -6.43 7.84 -6.95
C VAL A 424 -7.70 8.53 -7.46
N PRO A 425 -8.64 7.79 -8.08
CA PRO A 425 -9.94 8.33 -8.43
C PRO A 425 -10.82 8.54 -7.20
N TYR A 426 -11.67 9.56 -7.22
CA TYR A 426 -12.87 9.62 -6.37
C TYR A 426 -14.08 10.05 -7.21
N ILE A 427 -15.03 9.13 -7.36
CA ILE A 427 -16.17 9.22 -8.27
C ILE A 427 -17.47 9.02 -7.49
N ILE A 428 -18.51 9.75 -7.87
CA ILE A 428 -19.81 9.76 -7.20
C ILE A 428 -20.93 9.72 -8.23
N LEU A 429 -21.76 8.69 -8.17
CA LEU A 429 -23.00 8.54 -8.93
C LEU A 429 -24.18 8.76 -7.98
N SER A 430 -25.24 9.44 -8.43
CA SER A 430 -26.47 9.55 -7.64
C SER A 430 -27.70 9.34 -8.52
N SER A 431 -28.79 8.85 -7.92
CA SER A 431 -30.05 8.56 -8.61
C SER A 431 -30.70 9.78 -9.27
N ASP A 432 -30.30 10.98 -8.87
CA ASP A 432 -30.84 12.27 -9.30
C ASP A 432 -29.85 13.13 -10.09
N ALA A 433 -28.62 12.64 -10.33
CA ALA A 433 -27.63 13.36 -11.10
C ALA A 433 -28.08 13.55 -12.57
N LYS A 434 -27.95 14.77 -13.08
CA LYS A 434 -28.39 15.14 -14.44
C LYS A 434 -27.25 15.48 -15.39
N GLN A 435 -26.08 15.80 -14.84
CA GLN A 435 -24.92 16.22 -15.62
C GLN A 435 -23.64 15.72 -14.97
N LYS A 436 -22.60 15.58 -15.79
CA LYS A 436 -21.25 15.29 -15.32
C LYS A 436 -20.62 16.54 -14.73
N THR A 437 -20.10 16.45 -13.51
CA THR A 437 -19.48 17.55 -12.78
C THR A 437 -18.05 17.19 -12.39
N LYS A 438 -17.09 18.04 -12.75
CA LYS A 438 -15.69 17.91 -12.36
C LYS A 438 -15.41 18.87 -11.20
N ILE A 439 -14.97 18.36 -10.06
CA ILE A 439 -14.47 19.16 -8.95
C ILE A 439 -12.97 19.38 -9.17
N ALA A 440 -12.61 20.51 -9.77
CA ALA A 440 -11.24 20.90 -10.09
C ALA A 440 -10.49 21.38 -8.83
N LYS A 441 -10.29 20.47 -7.87
CA LYS A 441 -9.62 20.70 -6.59
C LYS A 441 -8.70 19.53 -6.25
N THR A 442 -7.73 19.82 -5.40
CA THR A 442 -6.85 18.85 -4.76
C THR A 442 -7.37 18.55 -3.35
N VAL A 443 -7.68 17.28 -3.09
CA VAL A 443 -8.35 16.80 -1.89
C VAL A 443 -7.58 15.61 -1.32
N SER A 444 -7.31 15.64 -0.02
CA SER A 444 -6.64 14.54 0.67
C SER A 444 -7.65 13.48 1.09
N ALA A 445 -7.30 12.20 0.94
CA ALA A 445 -8.08 11.09 1.48
C ALA A 445 -8.13 11.09 3.02
N GLN A 446 -7.25 11.84 3.69
CA GLN A 446 -7.32 12.05 5.14
C GLN A 446 -8.54 12.88 5.54
N ASP A 447 -9.09 13.70 4.63
CA ASP A 447 -10.34 14.42 4.84
C ASP A 447 -11.58 13.54 4.61
N PHE A 448 -11.43 12.26 4.21
CA PHE A 448 -12.55 11.42 3.82
C PHE A 448 -13.61 11.27 4.90
N ILE A 449 -13.24 11.22 6.19
CA ILE A 449 -14.21 11.15 7.28
C ILE A 449 -15.10 12.40 7.38
N ASP A 450 -14.56 13.60 7.11
CA ASP A 450 -15.32 14.85 7.02
C ASP A 450 -16.26 14.81 5.81
N ILE A 451 -15.75 14.36 4.65
CA ILE A 451 -16.52 14.22 3.42
C ILE A 451 -17.65 13.21 3.63
N PHE A 452 -17.35 12.04 4.20
CA PHE A 452 -18.28 10.98 4.50
C PHE A 452 -19.42 11.48 5.38
N ALA A 453 -19.10 12.17 6.49
CA ALA A 453 -20.09 12.77 7.38
C ALA A 453 -21.04 13.72 6.62
N ALA A 454 -20.49 14.59 5.76
CA ALA A 454 -21.28 15.48 4.93
C ALA A 454 -22.16 14.72 3.91
N GLN A 455 -21.66 13.66 3.28
CA GLN A 455 -22.41 12.86 2.31
C GLN A 455 -23.56 12.09 2.95
N ILE A 456 -23.39 11.63 4.19
CA ILE A 456 -24.45 10.99 4.98
C ILE A 456 -25.27 12.00 5.81
N GLY A 457 -25.10 13.30 5.58
CA GLY A 457 -25.87 14.38 6.23
C GLY A 457 -25.73 14.43 7.75
N VAL A 458 -24.60 13.97 8.29
CA VAL A 458 -24.32 13.94 9.73
C VAL A 458 -23.53 15.17 10.16
N THR A 459 -23.99 15.82 11.23
CA THR A 459 -23.26 16.89 11.91
C THR A 459 -22.85 16.45 13.31
N THR A 460 -21.58 16.67 13.66
CA THR A 460 -20.97 16.34 14.96
C THR A 460 -19.97 17.43 15.34
N PRO A 461 -19.73 17.71 16.63
CA PRO A 461 -18.70 18.65 17.07
C PRO A 461 -17.26 18.22 16.76
N TYR A 462 -17.03 16.96 16.32
CA TYR A 462 -15.69 16.44 16.08
C TYR A 462 -15.20 16.54 14.63
N LEU A 463 -16.10 16.86 13.68
CA LEU A 463 -15.80 16.92 12.25
C LEU A 463 -16.15 18.30 11.69
N LYS A 464 -15.57 18.65 10.54
CA LYS A 464 -15.81 19.94 9.88
C LYS A 464 -17.28 20.03 9.43
N PRO A 465 -18.07 21.02 9.88
CA PRO A 465 -19.46 21.15 9.46
C PRO A 465 -19.56 21.52 7.98
N ASN A 466 -20.55 20.97 7.27
CA ASN A 466 -20.83 21.25 5.86
C ASN A 466 -19.63 21.06 4.91
N TYR A 467 -18.75 20.08 5.18
CA TYR A 467 -17.61 19.73 4.32
C TYR A 467 -18.05 18.95 3.05
N THR A 468 -19.07 19.46 2.34
CA THR A 468 -19.57 18.90 1.09
C THR A 468 -18.60 19.19 -0.06
N LEU A 469 -18.61 18.38 -1.12
CA LEU A 469 -17.67 18.49 -2.26
C LEU A 469 -17.59 19.88 -2.88
N GLU A 470 -18.70 20.61 -2.88
CA GLU A 470 -18.78 22.00 -3.36
C GLU A 470 -17.96 22.96 -2.47
N HIS A 471 -17.97 22.72 -1.15
CA HIS A 471 -17.35 23.57 -0.13
C HIS A 471 -15.98 23.07 0.37
N ILE A 472 -15.53 21.86 0.00
CA ILE A 472 -14.17 21.39 0.31
C ILE A 472 -13.17 22.42 -0.25
N PRO A 473 -12.22 22.95 0.53
CA PRO A 473 -11.19 23.85 0.02
C PRO A 473 -10.25 23.12 -0.95
N ASP A 474 -9.72 23.84 -1.94
CA ASP A 474 -8.56 23.32 -2.70
C ASP A 474 -7.33 23.26 -1.78
N ASN A 475 -6.67 22.11 -1.73
CA ASN A 475 -5.46 21.91 -0.92
C ASN A 475 -4.25 21.59 -1.82
N PRO A 476 -3.49 22.59 -2.28
CA PRO A 476 -2.29 22.34 -3.10
C PRO A 476 -1.13 21.72 -2.31
N ASN A 477 -1.20 21.69 -0.97
CA ASN A 477 -0.13 21.22 -0.09
C ASN A 477 -0.57 19.97 0.69
N VAL A 478 -1.18 19.00 0.01
CA VAL A 478 -1.53 17.71 0.62
C VAL A 478 -0.28 17.07 1.22
N THR A 479 -0.40 16.49 2.41
CA THR A 479 0.60 15.62 3.02
C THR A 479 0.18 14.17 2.88
N VAL A 480 1.14 13.28 2.66
CA VAL A 480 0.94 11.83 2.54
C VAL A 480 1.94 11.08 3.41
N PHE A 481 1.56 9.90 3.89
CA PHE A 481 2.43 9.06 4.70
C PHE A 481 3.24 8.12 3.81
N ASN A 482 4.57 8.23 3.82
CA ASN A 482 5.47 7.48 2.92
C ASN A 482 6.03 6.19 3.53
N TRP A 483 5.32 5.57 4.48
CA TRP A 483 5.76 4.47 5.36
C TRP A 483 6.64 4.84 6.55
N ASP A 484 7.26 6.03 6.56
CA ASP A 484 8.10 6.45 7.68
C ASP A 484 7.56 7.70 8.37
N GLU A 485 7.21 8.70 7.57
CA GLU A 485 6.76 9.99 8.03
C GLU A 485 5.74 10.62 7.08
N LEU A 486 5.17 11.74 7.50
CA LEU A 486 4.30 12.54 6.66
C LEU A 486 5.16 13.54 5.89
N ILE A 487 5.05 13.48 4.57
CA ILE A 487 5.75 14.36 3.66
C ILE A 487 4.76 15.14 2.80
N PRO A 488 5.09 16.37 2.38
CA PRO A 488 4.33 17.05 1.34
C PRO A 488 4.31 16.22 0.05
N TYR A 489 3.12 16.01 -0.52
CA TYR A 489 2.90 15.27 -1.76
C TYR A 489 3.72 15.82 -2.94
N ASN A 490 3.99 17.13 -2.95
CA ASN A 490 4.80 17.78 -3.98
C ASN A 490 6.30 17.46 -3.90
N GLN A 491 6.78 16.79 -2.83
CA GLN A 491 8.16 16.30 -2.73
C GLN A 491 8.35 14.93 -3.39
N LEU A 492 7.26 14.23 -3.71
CA LEU A 492 7.32 12.97 -4.45
C LEU A 492 7.73 13.20 -5.90
N LEU A 493 8.39 12.20 -6.47
CA LEU A 493 8.72 12.14 -7.90
C LEU A 493 7.44 11.99 -8.73
N ASP A 494 7.46 12.46 -9.98
CA ASP A 494 6.33 12.31 -10.89
C ASP A 494 6.17 10.85 -11.36
#